data_AF-A0A021XBM7-F1
#
_entry.id   AF-A0A021XBM7-F1
#
_cell.length_a   1.000
_cell.length_b   1.000
_cell.length_c   1.000
_cell.angle_alpha   90.00
_cell.angle_beta   90.00
_cell.angle_gamma   90.00
#
_symmetry.space_group_name_H-M   'P 1'
#
loop_
_entity.id
_entity.type
_entity.pdbx_description
1 polymer ?
#
loop_
_entity_poly.entity_id
_entity_poly.type
_entity_poly.pdbx_seq_one_letter_code
_entity_poly.pdbx_strand_id
1 'polypeptide(L)'
;MENLNDDDTYVFEPAVINLTPYDRRRQELRVLQEKRDELLTHPESQRRIAELDYQIKKAEDRFEKEKKRSTDDSWRRRRDIDDWRSRGGREIRNASRRKVRIKPNEDLSHLTPEQKEERKRDQRADANFIKRREQEGMSEANIQVALLRRQQERDARRNAMGEAERQLATNPTYGMF
;
A
#
# COMPACT_ATOMS: atom_id res chain seq x y z
N MET A 1 -15.73 60.78 -18.60
CA MET A 1 -14.35 60.34 -18.88
C MET A 1 -14.28 58.88 -18.47
N GLU A 2 -14.49 57.98 -19.44
CA GLU A 2 -14.37 56.53 -19.22
C GLU A 2 -12.89 56.18 -19.11
N ASN A 3 -12.51 55.50 -18.03
CA ASN A 3 -11.15 54.99 -17.84
C ASN A 3 -10.99 53.69 -18.65
N LEU A 4 -10.41 53.79 -19.84
CA LEU A 4 -10.06 52.71 -20.76
C LEU A 4 -8.70 52.08 -20.42
N ASN A 5 -8.50 51.62 -19.18
CA ASN A 5 -7.27 50.90 -18.79
C ASN A 5 -7.63 49.59 -18.07
N ASP A 6 -8.40 48.72 -18.74
CA ASP A 6 -8.27 47.28 -18.51
C ASP A 6 -7.01 46.83 -19.26
N ASP A 7 -5.87 47.02 -18.61
CA ASP A 7 -4.61 46.39 -18.98
C ASP A 7 -4.72 44.90 -18.62
N ASP A 8 -5.53 44.17 -19.39
CA ASP A 8 -5.61 42.71 -19.40
C ASP A 8 -4.32 42.18 -20.02
N THR A 9 -3.20 42.37 -19.33
CA THR A 9 -1.94 41.75 -19.67
C THR A 9 -2.10 40.24 -19.41
N TYR A 10 -2.58 39.50 -20.41
CA TYR A 10 -2.64 38.04 -20.36
C TYR A 10 -1.21 37.49 -20.24
N VAL A 11 -0.80 37.17 -19.02
CA VAL A 11 0.43 36.42 -18.77
C VAL A 11 0.19 34.99 -19.23
N PHE A 12 0.72 34.63 -20.40
CA PHE A 12 0.78 33.25 -20.84
C PHE A 12 1.79 32.51 -19.95
N GLU A 13 1.30 31.78 -18.96
CA GLU A 13 2.11 30.82 -18.22
C GLU A 13 2.18 29.52 -19.02
N PRO A 14 3.31 29.19 -19.67
CA PRO A 14 3.44 27.92 -20.37
C PRO A 14 3.27 26.78 -19.37
N ALA A 15 2.36 25.86 -19.68
CA ALA A 15 2.17 24.66 -18.87
C ALA A 15 3.51 23.92 -18.74
N VAL A 16 3.88 23.56 -17.50
CA VAL A 16 5.08 22.76 -17.25
C VAL A 16 4.87 21.37 -17.86
N ILE A 17 5.40 21.17 -19.07
CA ILE A 17 5.33 19.89 -19.79
C ILE A 17 6.27 18.90 -19.10
N ASN A 18 5.73 18.12 -18.18
CA ASN A 18 6.45 17.02 -17.56
C ASN A 18 6.55 15.86 -18.56
N LEU A 19 7.77 15.36 -18.80
CA LEU A 19 7.97 14.17 -19.62
C LEU A 19 7.12 13.01 -19.09
N THR A 20 6.24 12.50 -19.94
CA THR A 20 5.44 11.34 -19.58
C THR A 20 6.36 10.13 -19.37
N PRO A 21 5.94 9.11 -18.62
CA PRO A 21 6.71 7.88 -18.51
C PRO A 21 7.03 7.26 -19.88
N TYR A 22 6.13 7.37 -20.85
CA TYR A 22 6.36 6.98 -22.23
C TYR A 22 7.53 7.75 -22.86
N ASP A 23 7.52 9.09 -22.76
CA ASP A 23 8.58 9.93 -23.32
C ASP A 23 9.94 9.64 -22.68
N ARG A 24 9.96 9.41 -21.36
CA ARG A 24 11.17 9.02 -20.63
C ARG A 24 11.75 7.70 -21.13
N ARG A 25 10.91 6.69 -21.36
CA ARG A 25 11.35 5.38 -21.88
C ARG A 25 11.81 5.48 -23.34
N ARG A 26 11.15 6.31 -24.14
CA ARG A 26 11.57 6.58 -25.52
C ARG A 26 12.93 7.27 -25.57
N GLN A 27 13.15 8.27 -24.72
CA GLN A 27 14.43 8.98 -24.61
C GLN A 27 15.54 8.05 -24.14
N GLU A 28 15.28 7.21 -23.13
CA GLU A 28 16.21 6.20 -22.64
C GLU A 28 16.68 5.26 -23.76
N LEU A 29 15.74 4.73 -24.56
CA LEU A 29 16.05 3.86 -25.69
C LEU A 29 16.95 4.58 -26.71
N ARG A 30 16.57 5.80 -27.10
CA ARG A 30 17.32 6.60 -28.08
C ARG A 30 18.76 6.84 -27.61
N VAL A 31 18.96 7.25 -26.35
CA VAL A 31 20.29 7.52 -25.79
C VAL A 31 21.17 6.27 -25.80
N LEU A 32 20.60 5.09 -25.53
CA LEU A 32 21.36 3.83 -25.57
C LEU A 32 21.73 3.43 -27.00
N GLN A 33 20.84 3.66 -27.96
CA GLN A 33 21.11 3.42 -29.38
C GLN A 33 22.20 4.36 -29.91
N GLU A 34 22.13 5.65 -29.60
CA GLU A 34 23.14 6.64 -29.99
C GLU A 34 24.53 6.25 -29.45
N LYS A 35 24.63 5.85 -28.17
CA LYS A 35 25.89 5.37 -27.58
C LYS A 35 26.45 4.12 -28.25
N ARG A 36 25.57 3.23 -28.72
CA ARG A 36 25.97 2.03 -29.45
C ARG A 36 26.54 2.41 -30.81
N ASP A 37 25.86 3.29 -31.54
CA ASP A 37 26.27 3.74 -32.85
C ASP A 37 27.61 4.51 -32.81
N GLU A 38 27.83 5.31 -31.77
CA GLU A 38 29.13 5.94 -31.49
C GLU A 38 30.24 4.89 -31.30
N LEU A 39 30.00 3.85 -30.48
CA LEU A 39 31.01 2.82 -30.22
C LEU A 39 31.30 1.89 -31.41
N LEU A 40 30.39 1.79 -32.38
CA LEU A 40 30.64 1.05 -33.63
C LEU A 40 31.74 1.68 -34.49
N THR A 41 32.05 2.97 -34.28
CA THR A 41 33.17 3.64 -34.96
C THR A 41 34.54 3.24 -34.42
N HIS A 42 34.59 2.52 -33.29
CA HIS A 42 35.81 2.14 -32.59
C HIS A 42 35.99 0.59 -32.59
N PRO A 43 37.01 0.04 -33.29
CA PRO A 43 37.19 -1.41 -33.48
C PRO A 43 37.42 -2.22 -32.19
N GLU A 44 37.98 -1.62 -31.14
CA GLU A 44 38.32 -2.25 -29.86
C GLU A 44 37.11 -2.35 -28.88
N SER A 45 35.90 -1.96 -29.30
CA SER A 45 34.75 -1.76 -28.41
C SER A 45 33.84 -2.98 -28.20
N GLN A 46 34.17 -4.14 -28.76
CA GLN A 46 33.21 -5.26 -28.91
C GLN A 46 32.50 -5.66 -27.61
N ARG A 47 33.21 -5.68 -26.48
CA ARG A 47 32.62 -6.00 -25.16
C ARG A 47 31.61 -4.95 -24.70
N ARG A 48 31.89 -3.67 -24.92
CA ARG A 48 30.99 -2.55 -24.56
C ARG A 48 29.76 -2.51 -25.45
N ILE A 49 29.90 -2.86 -26.73
CA ILE A 49 28.78 -2.99 -27.67
C ILE A 49 27.82 -4.09 -27.20
N ALA A 50 28.34 -5.28 -26.83
CA ALA A 50 27.50 -6.38 -26.33
C ALA A 50 26.75 -6.02 -25.03
N GLU A 51 27.37 -5.24 -24.14
CA GLU A 51 26.70 -4.71 -22.94
C GLU A 51 25.57 -3.74 -23.31
N LEU A 52 25.82 -2.82 -24.25
CA LEU A 52 24.79 -1.89 -24.74
C LEU A 52 23.65 -2.63 -25.44
N ASP A 53 23.92 -3.66 -26.23
CA ASP A 53 22.88 -4.48 -26.88
C ASP A 53 21.93 -5.10 -25.84
N TYR A 54 22.48 -5.60 -24.74
CA TYR A 54 21.68 -6.12 -23.64
C TYR A 54 20.85 -5.02 -22.95
N GLN A 55 21.43 -3.84 -22.74
CA GLN A 55 20.73 -2.69 -22.15
C GLN A 55 19.63 -2.16 -23.08
N ILE A 56 19.86 -2.11 -24.39
CA ILE A 56 18.89 -1.73 -25.41
C ILE A 56 17.73 -2.71 -25.40
N LYS A 57 17.98 -4.02 -25.43
CA LYS A 57 16.91 -5.03 -25.34
C LYS A 57 16.04 -4.86 -24.09
N LYS A 58 16.66 -4.59 -22.93
CA LYS A 58 15.91 -4.28 -21.70
C LYS A 58 15.12 -2.98 -21.80
N ALA A 59 15.66 -1.96 -22.45
CA ALA A 59 14.98 -0.69 -22.67
C ALA A 59 13.79 -0.84 -23.63
N GLU A 60 13.90 -1.65 -24.68
CA GLU A 60 12.81 -2.02 -25.59
C GLU A 60 11.69 -2.73 -24.84
N ASP A 61 12.00 -3.72 -24.01
CA ASP A 61 11.01 -4.42 -23.19
C ASP A 61 10.26 -3.45 -22.26
N ARG A 62 10.98 -2.48 -21.67
CA ARG A 62 10.37 -1.45 -20.82
C ARG A 62 9.50 -0.50 -21.63
N PHE A 63 9.96 -0.09 -22.81
CA PHE A 63 9.23 0.80 -23.70
C PHE A 63 7.93 0.15 -24.21
N GLU A 64 7.98 -1.11 -24.65
CA GLU A 64 6.79 -1.84 -25.11
C GLU A 64 5.77 -2.08 -23.99
N LYS A 65 6.23 -2.37 -22.76
CA LYS A 65 5.35 -2.41 -21.58
C LYS A 65 4.67 -1.06 -21.34
N GLU A 66 5.42 0.03 -21.45
CA GLU A 66 4.87 1.37 -21.25
C GLU A 66 3.93 1.79 -22.38
N LYS A 67 4.21 1.41 -23.62
CA LYS A 67 3.32 1.61 -24.77
C LYS A 67 1.96 0.95 -24.53
N LYS A 68 1.93 -0.31 -24.07
CA LYS A 68 0.69 -1.01 -23.70
C LYS A 68 -0.06 -0.32 -22.55
N ARG A 69 0.65 0.17 -21.53
CA ARG A 69 0.06 0.92 -20.41
C ARG A 69 -0.46 2.28 -20.84
N SER A 70 0.24 2.91 -21.77
CA SER A 70 -0.15 4.20 -22.32
C SER A 70 -1.46 4.12 -23.08
N THR A 71 -1.90 2.96 -23.56
CA THR A 71 -3.22 2.76 -24.19
C THR A 71 -4.29 2.26 -23.21
N ASP A 72 -3.93 1.95 -21.96
CA ASP A 72 -4.85 1.47 -20.92
C ASP A 72 -5.37 2.64 -20.08
N ASP A 73 -6.63 3.01 -20.28
CA ASP A 73 -7.27 4.12 -19.55
C ASP A 73 -7.37 3.87 -18.05
N SER A 74 -7.51 2.61 -17.62
CA SER A 74 -7.55 2.27 -16.20
C SER A 74 -6.19 2.54 -15.55
N TRP A 75 -5.11 2.23 -16.26
CA TRP A 75 -3.77 2.54 -15.85
C TRP A 75 -3.56 4.06 -15.79
N ARG A 76 -3.94 4.80 -16.85
CA ARG A 76 -3.77 6.27 -16.90
C ARG A 76 -4.42 6.95 -15.70
N ARG A 77 -5.68 6.61 -15.42
CA ARG A 77 -6.41 7.14 -14.25
C ARG A 77 -5.70 6.83 -12.93
N ARG A 78 -5.21 5.60 -12.74
CA ARG A 78 -4.47 5.22 -11.53
C ARG A 78 -3.19 6.03 -11.37
N ARG A 79 -2.46 6.27 -12.47
CA ARG A 79 -1.27 7.13 -12.43
C ARG A 79 -1.61 8.55 -12.08
N ASP A 80 -2.64 9.13 -12.68
CA ASP A 80 -2.98 10.53 -12.39
C ASP A 80 -3.35 10.70 -10.91
N ILE A 81 -4.02 9.70 -10.33
CA ILE A 81 -4.27 9.62 -8.89
C ILE A 81 -2.96 9.50 -8.10
N ASP A 82 -2.03 8.64 -8.52
CA ASP A 82 -0.77 8.43 -7.82
C ASP A 82 0.20 9.62 -7.94
N ASP A 83 0.23 10.30 -9.09
CA ASP A 83 0.97 11.53 -9.32
C ASP A 83 0.39 12.64 -8.42
N TRP A 84 -0.93 12.80 -8.38
CA TRP A 84 -1.60 13.71 -7.44
C TRP A 84 -1.25 13.39 -5.98
N ARG A 85 -1.27 12.10 -5.59
CA ARG A 85 -0.89 11.66 -4.24
C ARG A 85 0.57 11.93 -3.90
N SER A 86 1.48 11.87 -4.88
CA SER A 86 2.91 12.08 -4.66
C SER A 86 3.27 13.57 -4.52
N ARG A 87 2.47 14.46 -5.12
CA ARG A 87 2.62 15.91 -5.05
C ARG A 87 1.72 16.49 -3.94
N GLY A 88 0.86 17.46 -4.26
CA GLY A 88 0.03 18.20 -3.30
C GLY A 88 -1.15 17.41 -2.68
N GLY A 89 -1.48 16.23 -3.21
CA GLY A 89 -2.61 15.43 -2.71
C GLY A 89 -2.32 14.63 -1.44
N ARG A 90 -1.04 14.49 -1.06
CA ARG A 90 -0.62 13.65 0.08
C ARG A 90 -1.23 14.11 1.39
N GLU A 91 -1.11 15.40 1.68
CA GLU A 91 -1.56 15.99 2.94
C GLU A 91 -3.08 15.99 3.03
N ILE A 92 -3.77 16.36 1.94
CA ILE A 92 -5.23 16.35 1.83
C ILE A 92 -5.78 14.92 2.06
N ARG A 93 -5.18 13.92 1.42
CA ARG A 93 -5.53 12.51 1.61
C ARG A 93 -5.26 12.03 3.04
N ASN A 94 -4.14 12.43 3.64
CA ASN A 94 -3.82 12.04 5.00
C ASN A 94 -4.73 12.72 6.01
N ALA A 95 -5.08 13.99 5.80
CA ALA A 95 -6.02 14.74 6.64
C ALA A 95 -7.41 14.08 6.62
N SER A 96 -7.93 13.72 5.44
CA SER A 96 -9.21 13.01 5.34
C SER A 96 -9.18 11.66 6.04
N ARG A 97 -8.09 10.89 5.93
CA ARG A 97 -7.92 9.61 6.63
C ARG A 97 -7.77 9.76 8.15
N ARG A 98 -7.15 10.84 8.62
CA ARG A 98 -7.00 11.14 10.06
C ARG A 98 -8.33 11.57 10.70
N LYS A 99 -9.24 12.19 9.93
CA LYS A 99 -10.58 12.60 10.38
C LYS A 99 -11.53 11.43 10.69
N VAL A 100 -11.30 10.23 10.13
CA VAL A 100 -12.23 9.09 10.27
C VAL A 100 -12.32 8.56 11.72
N ARG A 101 -11.35 8.87 12.59
CA ARG A 101 -11.39 8.42 13.98
C ARG A 101 -12.12 9.44 14.85
N ILE A 102 -13.44 9.28 14.95
CA ILE A 102 -14.30 10.04 15.86
C ILE A 102 -14.03 9.69 17.33
N LYS A 103 -13.56 8.47 17.60
CA LYS A 103 -13.18 8.01 18.94
C LYS A 103 -11.68 7.73 19.01
N PRO A 104 -10.99 8.13 20.10
CA PRO A 104 -9.62 7.68 20.35
C PRO A 104 -9.58 6.14 20.42
N ASN A 105 -8.43 5.55 20.06
CA ASN A 105 -8.23 4.12 20.26
C ASN A 105 -8.38 3.81 21.76
N GLU A 106 -8.92 2.63 22.08
CA GLU A 106 -8.94 2.13 23.45
C GLU A 106 -7.52 2.12 24.04
N ASP A 107 -7.38 2.60 25.28
CA ASP A 107 -6.09 2.56 25.97
C ASP A 107 -5.80 1.12 26.43
N LEU A 108 -4.77 0.53 25.82
CA LEU A 108 -4.30 -0.82 26.10
C LEU A 108 -3.07 -0.83 27.02
N SER A 109 -2.75 0.29 27.67
CA SER A 109 -1.63 0.41 28.62
C SER A 109 -1.67 -0.64 29.74
N HIS A 110 -2.86 -1.01 30.18
CA HIS A 110 -3.13 -2.00 31.22
C HIS A 110 -2.81 -3.46 30.81
N LEU A 111 -2.62 -3.75 29.52
CA LEU A 111 -2.35 -5.10 29.03
C LEU A 111 -0.84 -5.36 28.89
N THR A 112 -0.41 -6.54 29.33
CA THR A 112 0.95 -7.04 29.08
C THR A 112 1.18 -7.27 27.59
N PRO A 113 2.44 -7.32 27.10
CA PRO A 113 2.73 -7.62 25.71
C PRO A 113 2.11 -8.93 25.21
N GLU A 114 2.09 -9.96 26.06
CA GLU A 114 1.51 -11.27 25.75
C GLU A 114 -0.02 -11.19 25.60
N GLN A 115 -0.68 -10.48 26.51
CA GLN A 115 -2.12 -10.21 26.44
C GLN A 115 -2.50 -9.37 25.21
N LYS A 116 -1.64 -8.45 24.79
CA LYS A 116 -1.83 -7.66 23.56
C LYS A 116 -1.78 -8.54 22.31
N GLU A 117 -0.79 -9.43 22.21
CA GLU A 117 -0.68 -10.35 21.08
C GLU A 117 -1.79 -11.40 21.07
N GLU A 118 -2.26 -11.84 22.23
CA GLU A 118 -3.44 -12.70 22.33
C GLU A 118 -4.71 -11.97 21.87
N ARG A 119 -4.96 -10.75 22.38
CA ARG A 119 -6.09 -9.91 21.95
C ARG A 119 -6.10 -9.68 20.43
N LYS A 120 -4.94 -9.49 19.83
CA LYS A 120 -4.80 -9.33 18.37
C LYS A 120 -5.14 -10.61 17.61
N ARG A 121 -4.72 -11.77 18.12
CA ARG A 121 -5.10 -13.09 17.55
C ARG A 121 -6.61 -13.29 17.61
N ASP A 122 -7.22 -12.94 18.74
CA ASP A 122 -8.66 -12.99 18.97
C ASP A 122 -9.45 -12.10 18.01
N GLN A 123 -9.06 -10.81 17.90
CA GLN A 123 -9.68 -9.87 16.98
C GLN A 123 -9.65 -10.39 15.54
N ARG A 124 -8.54 -11.01 15.12
CA ARG A 124 -8.42 -11.61 13.80
C ARG A 124 -9.33 -12.82 13.64
N ALA A 125 -9.42 -13.68 14.66
CA ALA A 125 -10.28 -14.85 14.64
C ALA A 125 -11.77 -14.49 14.62
N ASP A 126 -12.16 -13.40 15.28
CA ASP A 126 -13.50 -12.84 15.30
C ASP A 126 -13.85 -12.19 13.96
N ALA A 127 -12.96 -11.38 13.39
CA ALA A 127 -13.14 -10.80 12.06
C ALA A 127 -13.30 -11.88 10.96
N ASN A 128 -12.49 -12.95 11.02
CA ASN A 128 -12.62 -14.07 10.08
C ASN A 128 -13.95 -14.81 10.24
N PHE A 129 -14.48 -14.89 11.46
CA PHE A 129 -15.76 -15.53 11.72
C PHE A 129 -16.93 -14.70 11.23
N ILE A 130 -16.93 -13.39 11.50
CA ILE A 130 -17.92 -12.45 10.97
C ILE A 130 -17.96 -12.58 9.44
N LYS A 131 -16.80 -12.47 8.78
CA LYS A 131 -16.69 -12.61 7.33
C LYS A 131 -17.26 -13.93 6.81
N ARG A 132 -16.99 -15.04 7.50
CA ARG A 132 -17.51 -16.36 7.10
C ARG A 132 -19.03 -16.42 7.25
N ARG A 133 -19.60 -15.90 8.35
CA ARG A 133 -21.05 -15.88 8.57
C ARG A 133 -21.79 -14.94 7.62
N GLU A 134 -21.19 -13.81 7.26
CA GLU A 134 -21.70 -12.93 6.21
C GLU A 134 -21.76 -13.65 4.87
N GLN A 135 -20.72 -14.40 4.50
CA GLN A 135 -20.69 -15.21 3.28
C GLN A 135 -21.73 -16.35 3.28
N GLU A 136 -22.05 -16.89 4.45
CA GLU A 136 -23.12 -17.87 4.65
C GLU A 136 -24.52 -17.24 4.66
N GLY A 137 -24.64 -15.91 4.51
CA GLY A 137 -25.92 -15.20 4.44
C GLY A 137 -26.60 -14.98 5.80
N MET A 138 -25.86 -15.10 6.91
CA MET A 138 -26.40 -14.84 8.24
C MET A 138 -26.65 -13.34 8.46
N SER A 139 -27.77 -12.99 9.09
CA SER A 139 -28.08 -11.59 9.43
C SER A 139 -27.11 -11.02 10.46
N GLU A 140 -26.83 -9.72 10.39
CA GLU A 140 -25.89 -9.04 11.29
C GLU A 140 -26.24 -9.23 12.77
N ALA A 141 -27.52 -9.19 13.13
CA ALA A 141 -27.98 -9.43 14.50
C ALA A 141 -27.63 -10.85 14.99
N ASN A 142 -27.80 -11.86 14.15
CA ASN A 142 -27.47 -13.24 14.48
C ASN A 142 -25.95 -13.45 14.60
N ILE A 143 -25.17 -12.76 13.75
CA ILE A 143 -23.70 -12.76 13.84
C ILE A 143 -23.24 -12.18 15.18
N GLN A 144 -23.85 -11.08 15.63
CA GLN A 144 -23.50 -10.46 16.92
C GLN A 144 -23.79 -11.39 18.10
N VAL A 145 -24.96 -12.04 18.12
CA VAL A 145 -25.31 -13.00 19.18
C VAL A 145 -24.32 -14.19 19.19
N ALA A 146 -24.00 -14.74 18.01
CA ALA A 146 -23.06 -15.84 17.90
C ALA A 146 -21.62 -15.44 18.30
N LEU A 147 -21.22 -14.20 17.99
CA LEU A 147 -19.93 -13.65 18.36
C LEU A 147 -19.82 -13.49 19.88
N LEU A 148 -20.85 -12.94 20.54
CA LEU A 148 -20.90 -12.80 22.00
C LEU A 148 -20.75 -14.14 22.71
N ARG A 149 -21.50 -15.16 22.25
CA ARG A 149 -21.38 -16.52 22.80
C ARG A 149 -19.96 -17.06 22.67
N ARG A 150 -19.34 -16.87 21.50
CA ARG A 150 -17.96 -17.33 21.25
C ARG A 150 -16.94 -16.62 22.15
N GLN A 151 -17.14 -15.34 22.45
CA GLN A 151 -16.28 -14.59 23.36
C GLN A 151 -16.44 -15.11 24.80
N GLN A 152 -17.68 -15.32 25.25
CA GLN A 152 -17.95 -15.92 26.56
C GLN A 152 -17.33 -17.32 26.73
N GLU A 153 -17.44 -18.18 25.72
CA GLU A 153 -16.82 -19.52 25.74
C GLU A 153 -15.29 -19.45 25.84
N ARG A 154 -14.68 -18.45 25.19
CA ARG A 154 -13.22 -18.23 25.23
C ARG A 154 -12.77 -17.76 26.61
N ASP A 155 -13.50 -16.81 27.19
CA ASP A 155 -13.19 -16.26 28.52
C ASP A 155 -13.41 -17.31 29.61
N ALA A 156 -14.46 -18.13 29.51
CA ALA A 156 -14.68 -19.26 30.39
C ALA A 156 -13.52 -20.27 30.33
N ARG A 157 -13.02 -20.58 29.12
CA ARG A 157 -11.88 -21.50 28.94
C ARG A 157 -10.59 -20.93 29.52
N ARG A 158 -10.35 -19.64 29.38
CA ARG A 158 -9.20 -18.94 29.98
C ARG A 158 -9.25 -18.97 31.49
N ASN A 159 -10.40 -18.68 32.08
CA ASN A 159 -10.59 -18.73 33.52
C ASN A 159 -10.34 -20.15 34.06
N ALA A 160 -10.88 -21.17 33.40
CA ALA A 160 -10.64 -22.57 33.78
C ALA A 160 -9.16 -22.98 33.68
N MET A 161 -8.44 -22.52 32.64
CA MET A 161 -6.99 -22.77 32.52
C MET A 161 -6.19 -22.07 33.62
N GLY A 162 -6.50 -20.80 33.91
CA GLY A 162 -5.85 -20.06 34.99
C GLY A 162 -6.11 -20.66 36.37
N GLU A 163 -7.30 -21.23 36.60
CA GLU A 163 -7.63 -21.99 37.81
C GLU A 163 -6.83 -23.30 37.89
N ALA A 164 -6.72 -24.04 36.79
CA ALA A 164 -5.92 -25.26 36.73
C ALA A 164 -4.42 -25.00 36.97
N GLU A 165 -3.86 -23.94 36.38
CA GLU A 165 -2.47 -23.52 36.63
C GLU A 165 -2.23 -23.13 38.09
N ARG A 166 -3.17 -22.41 38.73
CA ARG A 166 -3.10 -22.08 40.16
C ARG A 166 -3.17 -23.32 41.05
N GLN A 167 -4.00 -24.30 40.70
CA GLN A 167 -4.09 -25.58 41.42
C GLN A 167 -2.80 -26.42 41.27
N LEU A 168 -2.17 -26.40 40.10
CA LEU A 168 -0.88 -27.05 39.88
C LEU A 168 0.26 -26.35 40.62
N ALA A 169 0.29 -25.01 40.61
CA ALA A 169 1.30 -24.22 41.31
C ALA A 169 1.23 -24.33 42.85
N THR A 170 0.09 -24.72 43.41
CA THR A 170 -0.10 -24.97 44.85
C THR A 170 0.20 -26.41 45.25
N ASN A 171 0.46 -27.31 44.29
CA ASN A 171 0.86 -28.68 44.56
C ASN A 171 2.37 -28.74 44.86
N PRO A 172 2.80 -29.17 46.08
CA PRO A 172 4.22 -29.20 46.48
C PRO A 172 5.10 -30.18 45.69
N THR A 173 4.51 -31.06 44.87
CA THR A 173 5.24 -31.99 43.99
C THR A 173 5.33 -31.52 42.54
N TYR A 174 4.70 -30.41 42.19
CA TYR A 174 4.72 -29.87 40.82
C TYR A 174 6.05 -29.13 40.55
N GLY A 175 6.82 -29.60 39.57
CA GLY A 175 8.13 -29.04 39.22
C GLY A 175 9.34 -29.67 39.93
N MET A 176 9.13 -30.73 40.72
CA MET A 176 10.21 -31.55 41.29
C MET A 176 10.67 -32.60 40.28
N PHE A 177 11.48 -32.20 39.30
CA PHE A 177 12.28 -33.08 38.44
C PHE A 177 13.64 -32.45 38.16
#